data_AF-S4PFX9-F1
#
_entry.id   AF-S4PFX9-F1
#
_cell.length_a   1.000
_cell.length_b   1.000
_cell.length_c   1.000
_cell.angle_alpha   90.00
_cell.angle_beta   90.00
_cell.angle_gamma   90.00
#
_symmetry.space_group_name_H-M   'P 1'
#
loop_
_entity.id
_entity.type
_entity.pdbx_description
1 polymer ?
#
loop_
_entity_poly.entity_id
_entity_poly.type
_entity_poly.pdbx_seq_one_letter_code
_entity_poly.pdbx_strand_id
1 'polypeptide(L)'
;MNFGTGAVKISTAHDHNDYEIANRHNLPFITIFDDEGRMLDNCGPFAGKKRFDVRREIIKTLDQAKLYKETKEHAMVIPLCSRSKDVVEPMLKPQWYIRCSNMAAEAVKA
;
A
#
# COMPACT_ATOMS: atom_id res chain seq x y z
N MET A 1 20.46 10.42 -0.93
CA MET A 1 19.87 9.12 -0.51
C MET A 1 20.18 8.95 0.96
N ASN A 2 19.34 9.50 1.85
CA ASN A 2 19.67 9.60 3.29
C ASN A 2 18.72 8.78 4.19
N PHE A 3 17.85 7.95 3.61
CA PHE A 3 16.83 7.23 4.36
C PHE A 3 16.84 5.72 4.03
N GLY A 4 16.69 4.90 5.07
CA GLY A 4 16.70 3.44 4.96
C GLY A 4 18.03 2.91 4.42
N THR A 5 17.96 1.85 3.61
CA THR A 5 19.11 1.17 3.00
C THR A 5 19.50 1.74 1.64
N GLY A 6 18.76 2.74 1.12
CA GLY A 6 18.86 3.18 -0.27
C GLY A 6 18.04 2.34 -1.26
N ALA A 7 17.37 1.28 -0.80
CA ALA A 7 16.42 0.48 -1.57
C ALA A 7 15.06 0.40 -0.85
N VAL A 8 13.97 0.39 -1.62
CA VAL A 8 12.59 0.33 -1.10
C VAL A 8 11.85 -0.86 -1.70
N LYS A 9 10.96 -1.50 -0.92
CA LYS A 9 10.04 -2.51 -1.44
C LYS A 9 9.06 -1.83 -2.40
N ILE A 10 8.58 -2.57 -3.41
CA ILE A 10 7.53 -2.10 -4.34
C ILE A 10 6.29 -2.98 -4.18
N SER A 11 5.18 -2.37 -3.76
CA SER A 11 3.85 -2.97 -3.58
C SER A 11 2.86 -2.36 -4.58
N THR A 12 2.86 -2.91 -5.79
CA THR A 12 2.25 -2.31 -7.00
C THR A 12 0.77 -1.93 -6.87
N ALA A 13 -0.03 -2.66 -6.07
CA ALA A 13 -1.47 -2.40 -5.92
C ALA A 13 -1.86 -1.66 -4.63
N HIS A 14 -0.89 -1.31 -3.77
CA HIS A 14 -1.15 -0.88 -2.39
C HIS A 14 -0.41 0.39 -1.94
N ASP A 15 0.29 1.05 -2.86
CA ASP A 15 0.86 2.38 -2.66
C ASP A 15 0.85 3.16 -3.99
N HIS A 16 0.61 4.47 -3.93
CA HIS A 16 0.48 5.30 -5.13
C HIS A 16 1.80 5.47 -5.87
N ASN A 17 2.93 5.63 -5.15
CA ASN A 17 4.24 5.76 -5.78
C ASN A 17 4.68 4.42 -6.39
N ASP A 18 4.42 3.33 -5.68
CA ASP A 18 4.68 1.98 -6.16
C ASP A 18 3.88 1.66 -7.42
N TYR A 19 2.63 2.13 -7.50
CA TYR A 19 1.77 2.01 -8.69
C TYR A 19 2.39 2.73 -9.91
N GLU A 20 2.89 3.95 -9.74
CA GLU A 20 3.55 4.69 -10.83
C GLU A 20 4.85 4.02 -11.27
N ILE A 21 5.65 3.50 -10.33
CA ILE A 21 6.85 2.70 -10.63
C ILE A 21 6.46 1.44 -11.42
N ALA A 22 5.41 0.74 -10.98
CA ALA A 22 4.92 -0.45 -11.64
C ALA A 22 4.54 -0.19 -13.10
N ASN A 23 3.83 0.91 -13.37
CA ASN A 23 3.49 1.29 -14.74
C ASN A 23 4.72 1.63 -15.58
N ARG A 24 5.68 2.39 -15.03
CA ARG A 24 6.92 2.74 -15.76
C ARG A 24 7.76 1.52 -16.14
N HIS A 25 7.71 0.47 -15.33
CA HIS A 25 8.51 -0.74 -15.50
C HIS A 25 7.71 -1.96 -15.95
N ASN A 26 6.44 -1.79 -16.31
CA ASN A 26 5.52 -2.87 -16.73
C ASN A 26 5.46 -4.04 -15.72
N LEU A 27 5.40 -3.73 -14.42
CA LEU A 27 5.30 -4.73 -13.36
C LEU A 27 3.84 -5.21 -13.20
N PRO A 28 3.63 -6.48 -12.80
CA PRO A 28 2.30 -6.98 -12.52
C PRO A 28 1.68 -6.33 -11.28
N PHE A 29 0.37 -6.10 -11.35
CA PHE A 29 -0.42 -5.60 -10.23
C PHE A 29 -0.96 -6.76 -9.40
N ILE A 30 -0.59 -6.83 -8.13
CA ILE A 30 -0.98 -7.92 -7.22
C ILE A 30 -1.71 -7.34 -6.01
N THR A 31 -2.99 -7.66 -5.89
CA THR A 31 -3.81 -7.35 -4.71
C THR A 31 -3.74 -8.50 -3.71
N ILE A 32 -3.62 -8.17 -2.41
CA ILE A 32 -3.44 -9.17 -1.34
C ILE A 32 -4.53 -9.14 -0.26
N PHE A 33 -5.46 -8.18 -0.28
CA PHE A 33 -6.60 -8.13 0.64
C PHE A 33 -7.93 -7.81 -0.05
N ASP A 34 -9.03 -8.27 0.55
CA ASP A 34 -10.40 -7.95 0.17
C ASP A 34 -10.87 -6.59 0.74
N ASP A 35 -12.13 -6.23 0.47
CA ASP A 35 -12.75 -4.97 0.91
C ASP A 35 -12.94 -4.89 2.43
N GLU A 36 -12.96 -6.04 3.09
CA GLU A 36 -12.99 -6.16 4.54
C GLU A 36 -11.58 -6.12 5.15
N GLY A 37 -10.51 -6.03 4.35
CA GLY A 37 -9.13 -6.03 4.81
C GLY A 37 -8.65 -7.37 5.35
N ARG A 38 -9.22 -8.48 4.86
CA ARG A 38 -8.71 -9.84 5.07
C ARG A 38 -7.80 -10.23 3.91
N MET A 39 -6.78 -11.01 4.21
CA MET A 39 -5.85 -11.49 3.19
C MET A 39 -6.53 -12.46 2.22
N LEU A 40 -6.21 -12.36 0.93
CA LEU A 40 -6.71 -13.24 -0.12
C LEU A 40 -5.97 -14.59 -0.14
N ASP A 41 -6.48 -15.55 -0.93
CA ASP A 41 -5.93 -16.91 -1.02
C ASP A 41 -4.48 -16.97 -1.53
N ASN A 42 -4.06 -15.97 -2.30
CA ASN A 42 -2.68 -15.82 -2.78
C ASN A 42 -1.67 -15.46 -1.66
N CYS A 43 -2.13 -15.31 -0.41
CA CYS A 43 -1.28 -14.97 0.74
C CYS A 43 -0.84 -16.19 1.57
N GLY A 44 -1.08 -17.41 1.09
CA GLY A 44 -0.63 -18.65 1.72
C GLY A 44 -1.18 -18.82 3.16
N PRO A 45 -0.32 -19.02 4.19
CA PRO A 45 -0.76 -19.26 5.57
C PRO A 45 -1.48 -18.08 6.21
N PHE A 46 -1.50 -16.92 5.55
CA PHE A 46 -2.17 -15.72 6.03
C PHE A 46 -3.57 -15.53 5.44
N ALA A 47 -3.98 -16.34 4.46
CA ALA A 47 -5.29 -16.24 3.82
C ALA A 47 -6.44 -16.21 4.85
N GLY A 48 -7.41 -15.31 4.65
CA GLY A 48 -8.58 -15.11 5.51
C GLY A 48 -8.35 -14.31 6.80
N LYS A 49 -7.09 -14.10 7.21
CA LYS A 49 -6.73 -13.32 8.42
C LYS A 49 -6.80 -11.82 8.15
N LYS A 50 -7.02 -11.00 9.20
CA LYS A 50 -7.04 -9.54 9.09
C LYS A 50 -5.63 -8.97 8.93
N ARG A 51 -5.48 -7.95 8.09
CA ARG A 51 -4.19 -7.32 7.73
C ARG A 51 -3.31 -6.90 8.91
N PHE A 52 -3.91 -6.35 9.98
CA PHE A 52 -3.15 -5.89 11.15
C PHE A 52 -2.66 -7.03 12.04
N ASP A 53 -3.41 -8.13 12.11
CA ASP A 53 -2.97 -9.33 12.82
C ASP A 53 -1.82 -10.00 12.06
N VAL A 54 -1.97 -10.10 10.74
CA VAL A 54 -0.92 -10.61 9.84
C VAL A 54 0.34 -9.77 9.90
N ARG A 55 0.24 -8.44 10.01
CA ARG A 55 1.41 -7.57 10.21
C ARG A 55 2.24 -7.97 11.42
N ARG A 56 1.61 -8.35 12.53
CA ARG A 56 2.30 -8.82 13.75
C ARG A 56 2.86 -10.23 13.58
N GLU A 57 2.11 -11.10 12.91
CA GLU A 57 2.52 -12.49 12.66
C GLU A 57 3.71 -12.57 11.70
N ILE A 58 3.73 -11.77 10.63
CA ILE A 58 4.81 -11.71 9.63
C ILE A 58 6.17 -11.43 10.28
N ILE A 59 6.23 -10.56 11.30
CA ILE A 59 7.48 -10.28 12.00
C ILE A 59 8.04 -11.56 12.63
N LYS A 60 7.19 -12.37 13.27
CA LYS A 60 7.59 -13.65 13.87
C LYS A 60 8.03 -14.65 12.79
N THR A 61 7.30 -14.71 11.67
CA THR A 61 7.66 -15.59 10.54
C THR A 61 9.01 -15.21 9.95
N LEU A 62 9.28 -13.93 9.76
CA LEU A 62 10.56 -13.44 9.24
C LEU A 62 11.71 -13.68 10.23
N ASP A 63 11.46 -13.57 11.54
CA ASP A 63 12.44 -13.86 12.58
C ASP A 63 12.81 -15.36 12.62
N GLN A 64 11.80 -16.24 12.59
CA GLN A 64 12.01 -17.69 12.49
C GLN A 64 12.77 -18.09 11.22
N ALA A 65 12.54 -17.39 10.11
CA ALA A 65 13.25 -17.57 8.85
C ALA A 65 14.64 -16.92 8.82
N LYS A 66 15.06 -16.22 9.88
CA LYS A 66 16.31 -15.43 9.95
C LYS A 66 16.43 -14.36 8.86
N LEU A 67 15.29 -13.84 8.39
CA LEU A 67 15.20 -12.76 7.40
C LEU A 67 14.90 -11.39 8.04
N TYR A 68 14.45 -11.37 9.29
CA TYR A 68 14.20 -10.14 10.04
C TYR A 68 15.51 -9.58 10.62
N LYS A 69 15.74 -8.28 10.42
CA LYS A 69 16.98 -7.61 10.88
C LYS A 69 16.76 -6.73 12.10
N GLU A 70 15.83 -5.79 12.01
CA GLU A 70 15.56 -4.83 13.09
C GLU A 70 14.19 -4.16 12.93
N THR A 71 13.71 -3.50 13.98
CA THR A 71 12.63 -2.51 13.92
C THR A 71 13.06 -1.27 14.68
N LYS A 72 12.81 -0.12 14.07
CA LYS A 72 13.14 1.19 14.60
C LYS A 72 11.87 2.02 14.67
N GLU A 73 11.74 2.83 15.70
CA GLU A 73 10.65 3.80 15.79
C GLU A 73 10.77 4.79 14.63
N HIS A 74 9.64 5.03 13.97
CA HIS A 74 9.59 5.90 12.81
C HIS A 74 8.23 6.60 12.78
N ALA A 75 8.25 7.92 12.94
CA ALA A 75 7.06 8.73 12.79
C ALA A 75 6.62 8.72 11.32
N MET A 76 5.37 8.33 11.08
CA MET A 76 4.79 8.23 9.75
C MET A 76 3.43 8.93 9.70
N VAL A 77 3.06 9.44 8.52
CA VAL A 77 1.72 9.98 8.27
C VAL A 77 0.80 8.83 7.90
N ILE A 78 -0.22 8.59 8.73
CA ILE A 78 -1.24 7.55 8.48
C ILE A 78 -2.52 8.24 8.01
N PRO A 79 -2.99 7.96 6.79
CA PRO A 79 -4.24 8.53 6.30
C PRO A 79 -5.43 7.91 7.05
N LEU A 80 -6.30 8.77 7.58
CA LEU A 80 -7.51 8.36 8.28
C LEU A 80 -8.74 8.84 7.51
N CYS A 81 -9.77 8.00 7.47
CA CYS A 81 -11.07 8.37 6.92
C CYS A 81 -11.63 9.55 7.72
N SER A 82 -12.04 10.63 7.04
CA SER A 82 -12.57 11.82 7.71
C SER A 82 -13.80 11.53 8.58
N ARG A 83 -14.59 10.51 8.21
CA ARG A 83 -15.84 10.11 8.88
C ARG A 83 -15.63 9.05 9.95
N SER A 84 -15.16 7.86 9.58
CA SER A 84 -15.02 6.73 10.52
C SER A 84 -13.78 6.83 11.39
N LYS A 85 -12.80 7.67 11.02
CA LYS A 85 -11.46 7.75 11.61
C LYS A 85 -10.65 6.46 11.49
N ASP A 86 -11.11 5.51 10.67
CA ASP A 86 -10.37 4.28 10.38
C ASP A 86 -9.22 4.54 9.38
N VAL A 87 -8.23 3.66 9.39
CA VAL A 87 -7.06 3.74 8.50
C VAL A 87 -7.46 3.46 7.06
N VAL A 88 -7.09 4.37 6.15
CA VAL A 88 -7.36 4.23 4.72
C VAL A 88 -6.30 3.33 4.08
N GLU A 89 -6.75 2.32 3.34
CA GLU A 89 -5.89 1.44 2.56
C GLU A 89 -5.95 1.80 1.07
N PRO A 90 -4.80 2.02 0.41
CA PRO A 90 -4.75 2.12 -1.04
C PRO A 90 -5.04 0.75 -1.66
N MET A 91 -5.98 0.71 -2.61
CA MET A 91 -6.35 -0.49 -3.35
C MET A 91 -6.73 -0.14 -4.79
N LEU A 92 -6.42 -1.05 -5.71
CA LEU A 92 -6.89 -0.93 -7.09
C LEU A 92 -8.36 -1.29 -7.18
N LYS A 93 -9.15 -0.33 -7.66
CA LYS A 93 -10.58 -0.48 -7.91
C LYS A 93 -10.94 0.17 -9.24
N PRO A 94 -11.82 -0.44 -10.04
CA PRO A 94 -12.45 0.24 -11.16
C PRO A 94 -13.24 1.44 -10.63
N GLN A 95 -12.90 2.64 -11.09
CA GLN A 95 -13.52 3.87 -10.63
C GLN A 95 -13.75 4.82 -11.82
N TRP A 96 -14.75 5.68 -11.67
CA TRP A 96 -15.03 6.74 -12.63
C TRP A 96 -14.12 7.94 -12.37
N TYR A 97 -13.35 8.34 -13.38
CA TYR A 97 -12.47 9.50 -13.33
C TYR A 97 -12.92 10.55 -14.34
N ILE A 98 -12.85 11.82 -13.94
CA ILE A 98 -13.06 12.97 -14.82
C ILE A 98 -11.69 13.56 -15.17
N ARG A 99 -11.44 13.79 -16.47
CA ARG A 99 -10.20 14.45 -16.92
C ARG A 99 -10.25 15.94 -16.60
N CYS A 100 -9.66 16.33 -15.47
CA CYS A 100 -9.70 17.71 -14.99
C CYS A 100 -8.62 18.64 -15.59
N SER A 101 -7.74 18.16 -16.47
CA SER A 101 -6.60 18.95 -16.97
C SER A 101 -7.01 20.29 -17.60
N ASN A 102 -8.03 20.28 -18.46
CA ASN A 102 -8.47 21.48 -19.18
C ASN A 102 -9.24 22.42 -18.25
N MET A 103 -10.13 21.86 -17.41
CA MET A 103 -10.91 22.62 -16.43
C MET A 103 -9.99 23.34 -15.44
N ALA A 104 -8.94 22.67 -14.96
CA ALA A 104 -7.95 23.27 -14.07
C ALA A 104 -7.18 24.41 -14.75
N ALA A 105 -6.77 24.24 -16.01
CA ALA A 105 -6.06 25.29 -16.75
C ALA A 105 -6.92 26.54 -16.96
N GLU A 106 -8.21 26.38 -17.25
CA GLU A 106 -9.14 27.51 -17.38
C GLU A 106 -9.41 28.20 -16.04
N ALA A 107 -9.56 27.44 -14.95
CA ALA A 107 -9.77 27.99 -13.62
C ALA A 107 -8.59 28.85 -13.11
N VAL A 108 -7.35 28.51 -13.48
CA VAL A 108 -6.16 29.29 -13.12
C VAL A 108 -6.07 30.61 -13.89
N LYS A 109 -6.67 30.69 -15.09
CA LYS A 109 -6.67 31.91 -15.91
C LYS A 109 -7.74 32.93 -15.51
N ALA A 110 -8.79 32.49 -14.80
CA ALA A 110 -9.92 33.31 -14.36
C ALA A 110 -9.60 34.10 -13.10
#